data_AF-X1PW34-F1
#
_entry.id   AF-X1PW34-F1
#
_cell.length_a   1.000
_cell.length_b   1.000
_cell.length_c   1.000
_cell.angle_alpha   90.00
_cell.angle_beta   90.00
_cell.angle_gamma   90.00
#
_symmetry.space_group_name_H-M   'P 1'
#
loop_
_entity.id
_entity.type
_entity.pdbx_description
1 polymer ?
#
loop_
_entity_poly.entity_id
_entity_poly.type
_entity_poly.pdbx_seq_one_letter_code
_entity_poly.pdbx_strand_id
1 'polypeptide(L)'
;MADEFYWVGTGANVEERAVPTAGKSIATGSYTGNGDVGRQITTGFKCSCVIIANTTDANQSGYIVPGGSVSQFSSPEEADGALHASDGFTVGHTAGRHLNLGGNSYRYWAISE
;
A
#
# COMPACT_ATOMS: atom_id res chain seq x y z
N MET A 1 3.86 -20.65 6.82
CA MET A 1 4.39 -19.95 8.00
C MET A 1 3.95 -20.75 9.20
N ALA A 2 4.87 -21.13 10.09
CA ALA A 2 4.53 -21.83 11.32
C ALA A 2 4.26 -20.77 12.40
N ASP A 3 3.12 -20.87 13.09
CA ASP A 3 2.82 -20.01 14.24
C ASP A 3 3.69 -20.45 15.44
N GLU A 4 4.22 -19.47 16.18
CA GLU A 4 5.02 -19.70 17.37
C GLU A 4 4.10 -19.71 18.60
N PHE A 5 4.06 -20.83 19.32
CA PHE A 5 3.26 -21.01 20.53
C PHE A 5 4.14 -20.82 21.75
N TYR A 6 3.75 -19.93 22.67
CA TYR A 6 4.38 -19.83 23.98
C TYR A 6 3.44 -20.35 25.07
N TRP A 7 4.01 -21.07 26.03
CA TRP A 7 3.29 -21.53 27.21
C TRP A 7 3.34 -20.44 28.29
N VAL A 8 2.18 -19.95 28.75
CA VAL A 8 2.11 -19.15 29.99
C VAL A 8 1.21 -19.87 30.97
N GLY A 9 1.79 -20.40 32.05
CA GLY A 9 1.05 -20.92 33.18
C GLY A 9 1.89 -21.77 34.13
N THR A 10 1.88 -21.44 35.43
CA THR A 10 2.25 -22.36 36.51
C THR A 10 0.96 -22.87 37.16
N GLY A 11 0.43 -23.99 36.69
CA GLY A 11 -0.78 -24.63 37.25
C GLY A 11 -1.66 -25.31 36.21
N ALA A 12 -2.43 -26.30 36.63
CA ALA A 12 -3.11 -27.34 35.84
C ALA A 12 -4.19 -26.92 34.82
N ASN A 13 -4.26 -25.64 34.44
CA ASN A 13 -5.13 -25.15 33.36
C ASN A 13 -4.27 -24.36 32.37
N VAL A 14 -3.67 -25.07 31.42
CA VAL A 14 -2.91 -24.46 30.34
C VAL A 14 -3.90 -24.18 29.21
N GLU A 15 -4.39 -22.95 29.15
CA GLU A 15 -5.19 -22.50 28.00
C GLU A 15 -4.25 -22.27 26.81
N GLU A 16 -4.46 -23.02 25.73
CA GLU A 16 -3.82 -22.77 24.46
C GLU A 16 -4.34 -21.43 23.90
N ARG A 17 -3.62 -20.35 24.19
CA ARG A 17 -3.92 -19.03 23.61
C ARG A 17 -3.05 -18.84 22.38
N ALA A 18 -3.62 -19.09 21.20
CA ALA A 18 -3.01 -18.66 19.96
C ALA A 18 -2.81 -17.14 20.01
N VAL A 19 -1.58 -16.68 19.80
CA VAL A 19 -1.37 -15.29 19.41
C VAL A 19 -1.76 -15.21 17.94
N PRO A 20 -2.80 -14.45 17.57
CA PRO A 20 -3.05 -14.23 16.16
C PRO A 20 -1.85 -13.50 15.58
N THR A 21 -1.00 -14.23 14.86
CA THR A 21 -0.07 -13.62 13.93
C THR A 21 -0.94 -12.83 12.96
N ALA A 22 -0.87 -11.50 12.99
CA ALA A 22 -1.60 -10.66 12.06
C ALA A 22 -1.22 -11.09 10.64
N GLY A 23 -2.12 -11.77 9.95
CA GLY A 23 -1.88 -12.28 8.61
C GLY A 23 -1.57 -11.13 7.66
N LYS A 24 -0.67 -11.37 6.70
CA LYS A 24 -0.44 -10.41 5.61
C LYS A 24 -1.76 -10.20 4.87
N SER A 25 -2.13 -8.94 4.69
CA SER A 25 -3.40 -8.54 4.08
C SER A 25 -3.16 -7.83 2.75
N ILE A 26 -4.09 -7.97 1.82
CA ILE A 26 -4.11 -7.19 0.58
C ILE A 26 -5.44 -6.42 0.53
N ALA A 27 -5.35 -5.09 0.44
CA ALA A 27 -6.49 -4.22 0.16
C ALA A 27 -6.48 -3.84 -1.31
N THR A 28 -7.61 -3.97 -1.98
CA THR A 28 -7.81 -3.46 -3.34
C THR A 28 -8.82 -2.34 -3.35
N GLY A 29 -8.71 -1.44 -4.31
CA GLY A 29 -9.65 -0.34 -4.45
C GLY A 29 -9.39 0.49 -5.69
N SER A 30 -9.99 1.67 -5.72
CA SER A 30 -9.85 2.62 -6.81
C SER A 30 -9.93 4.05 -6.32
N TYR A 31 -9.32 4.96 -7.06
CA TYR A 31 -9.51 6.40 -6.90
C TYR A 31 -9.52 7.10 -8.27
N THR A 32 -10.23 8.21 -8.34
CA THR A 32 -10.19 9.12 -9.50
C THR A 32 -9.15 10.18 -9.23
N GLY A 33 -8.14 10.33 -10.08
CA GLY A 33 -7.09 11.33 -9.93
C GLY A 33 -7.66 12.75 -9.94
N ASN A 34 -7.12 13.61 -9.08
CA ASN A 34 -7.60 14.99 -8.92
C ASN A 34 -6.51 16.05 -9.22
N GLY A 35 -5.30 15.64 -9.59
CA GLY A 35 -4.19 16.51 -9.94
C GLY A 35 -3.39 17.04 -8.75
N ASP A 36 -3.78 16.73 -7.52
CA ASP A 36 -3.12 17.24 -6.32
C ASP A 36 -1.83 16.48 -6.00
N VAL A 37 -0.94 17.15 -5.27
CA VAL A 37 0.20 16.52 -4.60
C VAL A 37 -0.22 15.99 -3.22
N GLY A 38 0.26 14.82 -2.84
CA GLY A 38 0.12 14.30 -1.47
C GLY A 38 -1.28 13.82 -1.08
N ARG A 39 -2.12 13.43 -2.04
CA ARG A 39 -3.44 12.85 -1.75
C ARG A 39 -3.29 11.53 -0.99
N GLN A 40 -3.90 11.44 0.19
CA GLN A 40 -3.95 10.23 0.99
C GLN A 40 -5.00 9.24 0.47
N ILE A 41 -4.64 7.96 0.43
CA ILE A 41 -5.52 6.82 0.21
C ILE A 41 -5.42 5.89 1.43
N THR A 42 -6.52 5.76 2.18
CA THR A 42 -6.56 4.95 3.41
C THR A 42 -6.90 3.50 3.09
N THR A 43 -6.08 2.57 3.59
CA THR A 43 -6.25 1.11 3.44
C THR A 43 -6.52 0.42 4.78
N GLY A 44 -6.30 1.12 5.89
CA GLY A 44 -6.50 0.61 7.26
C GLY A 44 -5.30 -0.10 7.86
N PHE A 45 -4.16 -0.14 7.14
CA PHE A 45 -2.90 -0.70 7.64
C PHE A 45 -1.69 -0.02 7.01
N LYS A 46 -0.53 -0.10 7.69
CA LYS A 46 0.75 0.30 7.12
C LYS A 46 1.09 -0.62 5.95
N CYS A 47 1.33 -0.03 4.79
CA CYS A 47 1.64 -0.76 3.57
C CYS A 47 3.15 -1.07 3.49
N SER A 48 3.51 -2.22 2.92
CA SER A 48 4.89 -2.57 2.51
C SER A 48 5.08 -2.56 1.00
N CYS A 49 4.00 -2.46 0.22
CA CYS A 49 4.02 -2.27 -1.21
C CYS A 49 2.66 -1.80 -1.68
N VAL A 50 2.63 -0.92 -2.68
CA VAL A 50 1.41 -0.54 -3.38
C VAL A 50 1.66 -0.60 -4.88
N ILE A 51 0.80 -1.32 -5.60
CA ILE A 51 0.75 -1.30 -7.07
C ILE A 51 -0.44 -0.45 -7.48
N ILE A 52 -0.22 0.44 -8.45
CA ILE A 52 -1.21 1.38 -8.97
C ILE A 52 -1.29 1.20 -10.48
N ALA A 53 -2.49 0.91 -10.99
CA ALA A 53 -2.77 0.81 -12.42
C ALA A 53 -3.75 1.90 -12.83
N ASN A 54 -3.32 2.79 -13.73
CA ASN A 54 -4.22 3.73 -14.37
C ASN A 54 -5.04 2.97 -15.43
N THR A 55 -6.37 3.04 -15.32
CA THR A 55 -7.31 2.35 -16.21
C THR A 55 -7.69 3.18 -17.44
N THR A 56 -7.27 4.44 -17.50
CA THR A 56 -7.45 5.37 -18.63
C THR A 56 -6.21 5.40 -19.53
N ASP A 57 -5.00 5.51 -18.95
CA ASP A 57 -3.71 5.48 -19.64
C ASP A 57 -2.71 4.62 -18.86
N ALA A 58 -2.45 3.41 -19.37
CA ALA A 58 -1.59 2.43 -18.69
C ALA A 58 -0.16 2.93 -18.44
N ASN A 59 0.33 3.91 -19.19
CA ASN A 59 1.67 4.49 -19.01
C ASN A 59 1.78 5.35 -17.73
N GLN A 60 0.67 5.61 -17.06
CA GLN A 60 0.63 6.37 -15.80
C GLN A 60 0.39 5.44 -14.61
N SER A 61 0.84 4.20 -14.75
CA SER A 61 0.80 3.16 -13.72
C SER A 61 2.16 3.03 -13.06
N GLY A 62 2.22 2.55 -11.82
CA GLY A 62 3.48 2.43 -11.09
C GLY A 62 3.36 1.66 -9.79
N TYR A 63 4.40 1.73 -8.97
CA TYR A 63 4.44 1.10 -7.66
C TYR A 63 5.23 1.92 -6.64
N ILE A 64 4.88 1.72 -5.36
CA ILE A 64 5.52 2.35 -4.19
C ILE A 64 6.07 1.23 -3.29
N VAL A 65 7.34 1.33 -2.90
CA VAL A 65 7.99 0.42 -1.94
C VAL A 65 8.76 1.21 -0.86
N PRO A 66 8.96 0.65 0.35
CA PRO A 66 9.66 1.32 1.44
C PRO A 66 11.08 1.70 1.05
N GLY A 67 11.48 2.94 1.34
CA GLY A 67 12.85 3.43 1.13
C GLY A 67 13.26 3.60 -0.33
N GLY A 68 12.37 3.33 -1.30
CA GLY A 68 12.60 3.57 -2.72
C GLY A 68 11.83 4.79 -3.23
N SER A 69 12.28 5.33 -4.36
CA SER A 69 11.49 6.28 -5.15
C SER A 69 10.29 5.56 -5.76
N VAL A 70 9.16 6.26 -5.89
CA VAL A 70 8.00 5.72 -6.62
C VAL A 70 8.38 5.58 -8.09
N SER A 71 8.11 4.43 -8.68
CA SER A 71 8.52 4.14 -10.07
C SER A 71 7.30 3.94 -10.95
N GLN A 72 7.31 4.54 -12.14
CA GLN A 72 6.31 4.25 -13.18
C GLN A 72 6.71 2.98 -13.94
N PHE A 73 5.73 2.21 -14.42
CA PHE A 73 6.04 0.99 -15.19
C PHE A 73 6.62 1.28 -16.57
N SER A 74 6.21 2.37 -17.20
CA SER A 74 6.59 2.74 -18.58
C SER A 74 7.69 3.79 -18.66
N SER A 75 8.14 4.35 -17.54
CA SER A 75 9.16 5.39 -17.48
C SER A 75 9.96 5.25 -16.18
N PRO A 76 11.30 5.34 -16.21
CA PRO A 76 12.10 5.40 -14.99
C PRO A 76 11.94 6.74 -14.24
N GLU A 77 11.06 7.64 -14.68
CA GLU A 77 10.77 8.88 -13.97
C GLU A 77 10.12 8.58 -12.61
N GLU A 78 10.67 9.24 -11.58
CA GLU A 78 10.10 9.18 -10.24
C GLU A 78 8.65 9.68 -10.28
N ALA A 79 7.71 8.89 -9.78
CA ALA A 79 6.36 9.36 -9.51
C ALA A 79 6.29 10.06 -8.13
N ASP A 80 5.20 10.78 -7.88
CA ASP A 80 4.94 11.37 -6.56
C ASP A 80 4.05 10.46 -5.74
N GLY A 81 4.52 10.12 -4.55
CA GLY A 81 3.81 9.31 -3.58
C GLY A 81 4.74 8.76 -2.50
N ALA A 82 4.16 8.21 -1.45
CA ALA A 82 4.89 7.57 -0.37
C ALA A 82 3.97 6.58 0.37
N LEU A 83 4.57 5.60 1.05
CA LEU A 83 3.81 4.78 2.00
C LEU A 83 3.55 5.62 3.25
N HIS A 84 2.30 5.61 3.72
CA HIS A 84 1.95 6.26 4.97
C HIS A 84 2.40 5.40 6.16
N ALA A 85 2.80 6.05 7.25
CA ALA A 85 3.40 5.36 8.39
C ALA A 85 2.44 4.40 9.13
N SER A 86 1.13 4.53 8.92
CA SER A 86 0.13 3.81 9.71
C SER A 86 -1.01 3.15 8.93
N ASP A 87 -1.49 3.76 7.85
CA ASP A 87 -2.86 3.45 7.37
C ASP A 87 -3.07 3.57 5.85
N GLY A 88 -2.00 3.56 5.05
CA GLY A 88 -2.14 3.54 3.60
C GLY A 88 -0.94 4.13 2.86
N PHE A 89 -1.22 5.00 1.90
CA PHE A 89 -0.23 5.62 1.03
C PHE A 89 -0.72 6.97 0.50
N THR A 90 0.22 7.81 0.08
CA THR A 90 -0.05 9.04 -0.66
C THR A 90 0.28 8.87 -2.13
N VAL A 91 -0.44 9.60 -2.97
CA VAL A 91 -0.18 9.76 -4.40
C VAL A 91 -0.10 11.23 -4.74
N GLY A 92 0.59 11.58 -5.82
CA GLY A 92 0.74 12.96 -6.24
C GLY A 92 0.80 13.12 -7.75
N HIS A 93 0.63 14.37 -8.16
CA HIS A 93 0.91 14.80 -9.51
C HIS A 93 1.78 16.06 -9.51
N THR A 94 2.96 15.93 -10.13
CA THR A 94 3.82 17.03 -10.58
C THR A 94 4.10 16.78 -12.07
N ALA A 95 4.58 17.77 -12.82
CA ALA A 95 4.96 17.56 -14.22
C ALA A 95 5.93 16.35 -14.35
N GLY A 96 5.57 15.35 -15.17
CA GLY A 96 6.32 14.08 -15.33
C GLY A 96 5.92 12.96 -14.35
N ARG A 97 5.09 13.26 -13.33
CA ARG A 97 4.74 12.34 -12.24
C ARG A 97 3.22 12.14 -12.19
N HIS A 98 2.71 10.99 -12.61
CA HIS A 98 1.30 10.87 -13.03
C HIS A 98 0.42 9.89 -12.22
N LEU A 99 0.70 9.64 -10.94
CA LEU A 99 -0.12 8.72 -10.14
C LEU A 99 -1.41 9.34 -9.57
N ASN A 100 -1.65 10.62 -9.83
CA ASN A 100 -2.87 11.30 -9.40
C ASN A 100 -3.36 12.30 -10.46
N LEU A 101 -3.11 12.06 -11.75
CA LEU A 101 -3.48 13.01 -12.81
C LEU A 101 -5.01 13.20 -12.85
N GLY A 102 -5.44 14.46 -12.91
CA GLY A 102 -6.85 14.83 -12.98
C GLY A 102 -7.61 14.10 -14.09
N GLY A 103 -8.83 13.63 -13.79
CA GLY A 103 -9.71 12.99 -14.79
C GLY A 103 -9.34 11.55 -15.17
N ASN A 104 -8.26 11.01 -14.61
CA ASN A 104 -7.87 9.61 -14.79
C ASN A 104 -8.46 8.73 -13.67
N SER A 105 -8.70 7.45 -13.97
CA SER A 105 -9.12 6.47 -12.98
C SER A 105 -7.99 5.49 -12.69
N TYR A 106 -7.83 5.14 -11.42
CA TYR A 106 -6.76 4.27 -10.95
C TYR A 106 -7.33 3.12 -10.12
N ARG A 107 -6.74 1.94 -10.27
CA ARG A 107 -6.92 0.77 -9.41
C ARG A 107 -5.67 0.57 -8.57
N TYR A 108 -5.81 0.12 -7.34
CA TYR A 108 -4.65 -0.20 -6.50
C TYR A 108 -4.75 -1.56 -5.82
N TRP A 109 -3.57 -2.09 -5.49
CA TRP A 109 -3.36 -3.24 -4.62
C TRP A 109 -2.33 -2.84 -3.56
N ALA A 110 -2.79 -2.70 -2.31
CA ALA A 110 -1.97 -2.36 -1.16
C ALA A 110 -1.70 -3.62 -0.34
N ILE A 111 -0.43 -3.91 -0.09
CA ILE A 111 0.02 -5.10 0.63
C ILE A 111 0.49 -4.65 2.02
N SER A 112 0.02 -5.31 3.08
CA SER A 112 0.38 -4.94 4.45
C SER A 112 1.84 -5.24 4.77
N GLU A 113 2.42 -4.49 5.71
CA GLU A 113 3.74 -4.82 6.25
C GLU A 113 3.83 -6.18 6.91
#